data_AF-A0A496VAD5-F1
#
_entry.id   AF-A0A496VAD5-F1
#
_cell.length_a   1.000
_cell.length_b   1.000
_cell.length_c   1.000
_cell.angle_alpha   90.00
_cell.angle_beta   90.00
_cell.angle_gamma   90.00
#
_symmetry.space_group_name_H-M   'P 1'
#
loop_
_entity.id
_entity.type
_entity.pdbx_description
1 polymer ?
#
loop_
_entity_poly.entity_id
_entity_poly.type
_entity_poly.pdbx_seq_one_letter_code
_entity_poly.pdbx_strand_id
1 'polypeptide(L)' 'MADFWENHSVADYWEQTEPAEFEISPNARRRYLVALDKALLIKLQKRARNRGLTLETMANLLIEQRMMELETQA' A
#
# COMPACT_ATOMS: atom_id res chain seq x y z
N MET A 1 4.13 4.36 29.15
CA MET A 1 2.74 4.13 28.66
C MET A 1 2.66 2.90 27.78
N ALA A 2 3.59 2.68 26.83
CA ALA A 2 3.66 1.45 26.04
C ALA A 2 3.90 0.20 26.91
N ASP A 3 4.86 0.26 27.85
CA ASP A 3 5.25 -0.87 28.73
C ASP A 3 4.10 -1.47 29.55
N PHE A 4 3.05 -0.69 29.84
CA PHE A 4 1.85 -1.19 30.50
C PHE A 4 1.06 -2.09 29.55
N TRP A 5 0.77 -1.64 28.33
CA TRP A 5 0.01 -2.40 27.33
C TRP A 5 0.81 -3.53 26.66
N GLU A 6 2.12 -3.63 26.88
CA GLU A 6 2.90 -4.80 26.45
C GLU A 6 2.42 -6.09 27.12
N ASN A 7 1.89 -6.00 28.35
CA ASN A 7 1.43 -7.16 29.13
C ASN A 7 -0.05 -7.09 29.52
N HIS A 8 -0.77 -6.02 29.17
CA HIS A 8 -2.18 -5.83 29.48
C HIS A 8 -2.99 -5.81 28.19
N SER A 9 -4.12 -6.50 28.15
CA SER A 9 -5.04 -6.46 27.01
C SER A 9 -6.03 -5.32 27.17
N VAL A 10 -6.29 -4.57 26.10
CA VAL A 10 -7.35 -3.55 26.07
C VAL A 10 -8.72 -4.17 26.37
N ALA A 11 -8.92 -5.45 26.03
CA ALA A 11 -10.15 -6.17 26.33
C ALA A 11 -10.45 -6.22 27.84
N ASP A 12 -9.42 -6.28 28.69
CA ASP A 12 -9.57 -6.39 30.15
C ASP A 12 -10.08 -5.08 30.79
N TYR A 13 -10.01 -3.97 30.04
CA TYR A 13 -10.40 -2.64 30.49
C TYR A 13 -11.48 -2.01 29.60
N TRP A 14 -12.14 -2.80 28.76
CA TRP A 14 -13.10 -2.31 27.76
C TRP A 14 -14.24 -1.47 28.36
N GLU A 15 -14.73 -1.84 29.55
CA GLU A 15 -15.78 -1.10 30.27
C GLU A 15 -15.32 0.27 30.80
N GLN A 16 -14.02 0.52 30.83
CA GLN A 16 -13.41 1.80 31.25
C GLN A 16 -13.00 2.65 30.03
N THR A 17 -13.30 2.19 28.82
CA THR A 17 -13.03 2.92 27.58
C THR A 17 -14.23 3.76 27.17
N GLU A 18 -13.95 4.92 26.59
CA GLU A 18 -14.95 5.80 26.00
C GLU A 18 -14.96 5.63 24.48
N PRO A 19 -16.12 5.79 23.80
CA PRO A 19 -16.18 5.80 22.35
C PRO A 19 -15.28 6.89 21.77
N ALA A 20 -14.34 6.51 20.91
CA ALA A 20 -13.51 7.44 20.16
C ALA A 20 -14.10 7.68 18.77
N GLU A 21 -14.39 8.94 18.44
CA GLU A 21 -14.73 9.32 17.08
C GLU A 21 -13.45 9.39 16.22
N PHE A 22 -13.49 8.76 15.06
CA PHE A 22 -12.40 8.83 14.09
C PHE A 22 -12.96 9.12 12.70
N GLU A 23 -12.36 10.09 12.01
CA GLU A 23 -12.70 10.38 10.62
C GLU A 23 -11.86 9.53 9.68
N ILE A 24 -12.52 8.68 8.90
CA ILE A 24 -11.88 7.99 7.79
C ILE A 24 -12.03 8.87 6.55
N SER A 25 -10.90 9.32 5.98
CA SER A 25 -10.94 10.02 4.69
C SER A 25 -11.68 9.17 3.64
N PRO A 26 -12.62 9.73 2.86
CA PRO A 26 -13.25 9.02 1.75
C PRO A 26 -12.25 8.50 0.71
N ASN A 27 -11.04 9.07 0.70
CA ASN A 27 -9.95 8.69 -0.19
C ASN A 27 -8.95 7.71 0.46
N ALA A 28 -9.18 7.28 1.71
CA ALA A 28 -8.24 6.47 2.48
C ALA A 28 -7.89 5.12 1.85
N ARG A 29 -8.58 4.69 0.77
CA ARG A 29 -8.36 3.37 0.15
C ARG A 29 -8.81 3.24 -1.29
N ARG A 30 -8.41 4.15 -2.19
CA ARG A 30 -8.61 3.91 -3.62
C ARG A 30 -7.60 2.87 -4.12
N ARG A 31 -8.07 1.64 -4.35
CA ARG A 31 -7.31 0.60 -5.05
C ARG A 31 -7.74 0.59 -6.52
N TYR A 32 -6.80 0.89 -7.40
CA TYR A 32 -7.00 0.75 -8.84
C TYR A 32 -6.51 -0.63 -9.27
N LEU A 33 -7.40 -1.42 -9.88
CA LEU A 33 -7.08 -2.77 -10.34
C LEU A 33 -6.88 -2.74 -11.86
N VAL A 34 -5.73 -3.24 -12.30
CA VAL A 34 -5.40 -3.39 -13.72
C VAL A 34 -5.01 -4.83 -13.98
N ALA A 35 -5.64 -5.46 -14.97
CA ALA A 35 -5.30 -6.81 -15.38
C ALA A 35 -3.91 -6.81 -16.07
N LEU A 36 -3.05 -7.72 -15.64
CA LEU A 36 -1.72 -7.91 -16.20
C LEU A 36 -1.59 -9.34 -16.75
N ASP A 37 -0.91 -9.47 -17.88
CA ASP A 37 -0.51 -10.78 -18.37
C ASP A 37 0.36 -11.53 -17.33
N LYS A 38 0.19 -12.85 -17.25
CA LYS A 38 0.89 -13.69 -16.26
C LYS A 38 2.40 -13.62 -16.42
N ALA A 39 2.91 -13.70 -17.65
CA ALA A 39 4.34 -13.66 -17.89
C ALA A 39 4.93 -12.28 -17.56
N LEU A 40 4.17 -11.21 -17.83
CA LEU A 40 4.54 -9.85 -17.46
C LEU A 40 4.60 -9.69 -15.94
N LEU A 41 3.57 -10.15 -15.22
CA LEU A 41 3.51 -10.11 -13.75
C LEU A 41 4.72 -10.79 -13.11
N ILE A 42 5.09 -12.00 -13.59
CA ILE A 42 6.24 -12.75 -13.07
C ILE A 42 7.55 -11.97 -13.28
N LYS A 43 7.73 -11.35 -14.47
CA LYS A 43 8.90 -10.51 -14.75
C LYS A 43 8.95 -9.29 -13.84
N LEU A 44 7.81 -8.64 -13.63
CA LEU A 44 7.70 -7.44 -12.80
C LEU A 44 8.01 -7.75 -11.32
N GLN A 45 7.47 -8.84 -10.79
CA GLN A 45 7.75 -9.31 -9.43
C GLN A 45 9.24 -9.61 -9.19
N LYS A 46 9.88 -10.31 -10.14
CA LYS A 46 11.33 -10.58 -10.06
C LYS A 46 12.14 -9.29 -10.00
N ARG A 47 11.82 -8.32 -10.87
CA ARG A 47 12.52 -7.03 -10.88
C ARG A 47 12.27 -6.23 -9.60
N ALA A 48 11.03 -6.19 -9.12
CA ALA A 48 10.67 -5.47 -7.89
C ALA A 48 11.45 -6.04 -6.69
N ARG A 49 11.43 -7.36 -6.52
CA ARG A 49 12.14 -8.06 -5.45
C ARG A 49 13.65 -7.83 -5.49
N ASN A 50 14.26 -7.90 -6.68
CA ASN A 50 15.70 -7.67 -6.83
C ASN A 50 16.13 -6.24 -6.46
N ARG A 51 15.20 -5.28 -6.47
CA ARG A 51 15.44 -3.88 -6.08
C ARG A 51 14.91 -3.52 -4.70
N GLY A 52 14.38 -4.49 -3.94
CA GLY A 52 13.76 -4.23 -2.63
C GLY A 52 12.50 -3.37 -2.70
N LEU A 53 11.82 -3.32 -3.85
CA LEU A 53 10.62 -2.52 -4.08
C LEU A 53 9.37 -3.39 -4.05
N THR A 54 8.23 -2.78 -3.72
CA THR A 54 6.93 -3.42 -3.89
C THR A 54 6.57 -3.54 -5.37
N LEU A 55 5.66 -4.45 -5.69
CA LEU A 55 5.14 -4.61 -7.06
C LEU A 55 4.44 -3.33 -7.53
N GLU A 56 3.69 -2.67 -6.63
CA GLU A 56 2.99 -1.41 -6.89
C GLU A 56 3.97 -0.30 -7.24
N THR A 57 5.00 -0.09 -6.43
CA THR A 57 6.03 0.94 -6.70
C THR A 57 6.74 0.69 -8.02
N MET A 58 7.12 -0.57 -8.30
CA MET A 58 7.76 -0.91 -9.57
C MET A 58 6.81 -0.69 -10.77
N ALA A 59 5.54 -1.04 -10.65
CA ALA A 59 4.55 -0.82 -11.70
C ALA A 59 4.38 0.67 -12.01
N ASN A 60 4.18 1.48 -10.96
CA ASN A 60 3.97 2.92 -11.10
C ASN A 60 5.17 3.62 -11.76
N LEU A 61 6.39 3.32 -11.30
CA LEU A 61 7.61 3.89 -11.89
C LEU A 61 7.76 3.58 -13.38
N LEU A 62 7.49 2.33 -13.79
CA LEU A 62 7.58 1.95 -15.20
C LEU A 62 6.49 2.61 -16.04
N ILE A 63 5.27 2.72 -15.51
CA ILE A 63 4.17 3.40 -16.21
C ILE A 63 4.51 4.88 -16.39
N GLU A 64 4.95 5.55 -15.33
CA GLU A 64 5.33 6.96 -15.35
C GLU A 64 6.45 7.26 -16.36
N GLN A 65 7.51 6.45 -16.36
CA GLN A 65 8.59 6.55 -17.35
C GLN A 65 8.07 6.43 -18.78
N ARG A 66 7.19 5.45 -19.04
CA ARG A 66 6.62 5.25 -20.38
C ARG A 66 5.67 6.37 -20.79
N MET A 67 4.92 6.95 -19.86
CA MET A 67 4.08 8.12 -20.15
C MET A 67 4.92 9.34 -20.53
N MET A 68 5.99 9.63 -19.78
CA MET A 68 6.92 10.73 -20.10
C MET A 68 7.55 10.55 -21.49
N GLU A 69 7.97 9.34 -21.84
CA GLU A 69 8.53 9.04 -23.17
C GLU A 69 7.51 9.30 -24.30
N LEU A 70 6.24 8.95 -24.09
CA LEU A 70 5.17 9.16 -25.07
C LEU A 70 4.83 10.65 -25.23
N GLU A 71 4.78 11.40 -24.13
CA GLU A 71 4.53 12.84 -24.14
C GLU A 71 5.66 13.62 -24.82
N THR A 72 6.90 13.16 -24.68
CA THR A 72 8.08 13.81 -25.32
C THR A 72 8.15 13.54 -26.83
N GLN A 73 7.45 12.52 -27.32
CA GLN A 73 7.42 12.13 -28.75
C GLN A 73 6.21 12.70 -29.52
N ALA A 74 5.30 13.39 -28.82
CA ALA A 74 4.12 14.04 -29.39
C ALA A 74 4.39 15.53 -29.68
#